data_AF-A0A0F9DAJ1-F1
#
_entry.id   AF-A0A0F9DAJ1-F1
#
_cell.length_a   1.000
_cell.length_b   1.000
_cell.length_c   1.000
_cell.angle_alpha   90.00
_cell.angle_beta   90.00
_cell.angle_gamma   90.00
#
_symmetry.space_group_name_H-M   'P 1'
#
loop_
_entity.id
_entity.type
_entity.pdbx_description
1 polymer ?
#
loop_
_entity_poly.entity_id
_entity_poly.type
_entity_poly.pdbx_seq_one_letter_code
_entity_poly.pdbx_strand_id
1 'polypeptide(L)' 'MPAKVDNEKCTGCESCLEECPSEAISMVDDKAEVNVDTCVDCEVCVEA' A
#
# COMPACT_ATOMS: atom_id res chain seq x y z
N MET A 1 9.97 4.98 -7.33
CA MET A 1 10.16 3.55 -6.98
C MET A 1 8.91 3.16 -6.24
N PRO A 2 8.24 2.08 -6.64
CA PRO A 2 6.95 1.73 -6.08
C PRO A 2 7.07 1.50 -4.57
N ALA A 3 6.06 1.95 -3.84
CA ALA A 3 5.97 1.72 -2.40
C ALA A 3 5.99 0.21 -2.11
N LYS A 4 6.65 -0.18 -1.02
CA LYS A 4 6.73 -1.57 -0.58
C LYS A 4 6.26 -1.68 0.86
N VAL A 5 5.33 -2.58 1.10
CA VAL A 5 4.84 -2.89 2.45
C VAL A 5 5.79 -3.85 3.15
N ASP A 6 6.12 -3.54 4.40
CA ASP A 6 6.83 -4.42 5.30
C ASP A 6 5.81 -5.34 6.01
N ASN A 7 5.75 -6.61 5.60
CA ASN A 7 4.79 -7.58 6.14
C ASN A 7 4.97 -7.87 7.64
N GLU A 8 6.18 -7.67 8.18
CA GLU A 8 6.44 -7.87 9.61
C GLU A 8 5.83 -6.74 10.46
N LYS A 9 5.75 -5.53 9.89
CA LYS A 9 5.20 -4.35 10.55
C LYS A 9 3.75 -4.04 10.18
N CYS A 10 3.30 -4.52 9.02
CA CYS A 10 1.93 -4.31 8.55
C CYS A 10 0.96 -4.96 9.54
N THR A 11 0.05 -4.16 10.10
CA THR A 11 -0.97 -4.62 11.04
C THR A 11 -2.31 -4.91 10.35
N GLY A 12 -2.41 -4.66 9.03
CA GLY A 12 -3.65 -4.76 8.29
C GLY A 12 -4.65 -3.64 8.63
N CYS A 13 -4.17 -2.44 8.97
CA CYS A 13 -5.02 -1.31 9.36
C CYS A 13 -5.75 -0.61 8.20
N GLU A 14 -5.45 -0.99 6.95
CA GLU A 14 -6.09 -0.48 5.73
C GLU A 14 -5.93 1.03 5.45
N SER A 15 -5.24 1.79 6.31
CA SER A 15 -5.06 3.24 6.16
C SER A 15 -4.38 3.62 4.85
N CYS A 16 -3.37 2.85 4.43
CA CYS A 16 -2.71 3.05 3.14
C CYS A 16 -3.61 2.76 1.94
N LEU A 17 -4.61 1.89 2.09
CA LEU A 17 -5.55 1.53 1.02
C LEU A 17 -6.52 2.68 0.73
N GLU A 18 -7.03 3.34 1.78
CA GLU A 18 -7.93 4.49 1.66
C GLU A 18 -7.24 5.71 1.03
N GLU A 19 -5.98 5.94 1.38
CA GLU A 19 -5.20 7.09 0.90
C GLU A 19 -4.58 6.87 -0.49
N CYS A 20 -4.65 5.65 -1.06
CA CYS A 20 -4.02 5.36 -2.35
C CYS A 20 -4.83 5.95 -3.52
N PRO A 21 -4.38 7.03 -4.18
CA PRO A 21 -5.17 7.69 -5.22
C PRO A 21 -5.25 6.88 -6.53
N SER A 22 -4.34 5.93 -6.71
CA SER A 22 -4.27 5.06 -7.89
C SER A 22 -4.85 3.67 -7.62
N GLU A 23 -5.42 3.43 -6.42
CA GLU A 23 -5.98 2.13 -6.04
C GLU A 23 -4.99 0.97 -6.27
N ALA A 24 -3.69 1.23 -6.11
CA ALA A 24 -2.61 0.28 -6.38
C ALA A 24 -2.37 -0.69 -5.22
N ILE A 25 -3.11 -0.57 -4.11
CA ILE A 25 -2.93 -1.35 -2.89
C ILE A 25 -4.10 -2.31 -2.73
N SER A 26 -3.81 -3.57 -2.41
CA SER A 26 -4.80 -4.62 -2.17
C SER A 26 -4.47 -5.38 -0.88
N MET A 27 -5.48 -5.96 -0.26
CA MET A 27 -5.30 -6.78 0.95
C MET A 27 -5.21 -8.27 0.59
N VAL A 28 -4.10 -8.90 0.97
CA VAL A 28 -3.83 -10.33 0.79
C VAL A 28 -3.38 -10.89 2.14
N ASP A 29 -4.08 -11.91 2.66
CA ASP A 29 -3.76 -12.54 3.95
C ASP A 29 -3.62 -11.54 5.13
N ASP A 30 -4.56 -10.59 5.22
CA ASP A 30 -4.55 -9.49 6.22
C ASP A 30 -3.33 -8.55 6.11
N LYS A 31 -2.66 -8.53 4.95
CA LYS A 31 -1.51 -7.66 4.66
C LYS A 31 -1.73 -6.84 3.41
N ALA A 32 -1.22 -5.62 3.41
CA ALA A 32 -1.25 -4.77 2.23
C ALA A 32 -0.18 -5.21 1.22
N GLU A 33 -0.58 -5.35 -0.03
CA GLU A 33 0.27 -5.65 -1.18
C GLU A 33 0.13 -4.52 -2.22
N VAL A 34 1.27 -4.07 -2.76
CA VAL A 34 1.32 -2.95 -3.73
C VAL A 34 1.55 -3.48 -5.13
N ASN A 35 0.66 -3.15 -6.05
CA ASN A 35 0.79 -3.41 -7.48
C ASN A 35 1.73 -2.39 -8.12
N VAL A 36 2.91 -2.85 -8.53
CA VAL A 36 3.95 -2.03 -9.16
C VAL A 36 3.58 -1.48 -10.54
N ASP A 37 2.65 -2.12 -11.26
CA ASP A 37 2.20 -1.66 -12.57
C ASP A 37 1.20 -0.50 -12.46
N THR A 38 0.47 -0.44 -11.34
CA THR A 38 -0.54 0.61 -11.07
C THR A 38 0.02 1.73 -10.19
N CYS A 39 1.06 1.45 -9.39
CA CYS A 39 1.67 2.43 -8.50
C CYS A 39 2.27 3.61 -9.29
N VAL A 40 1.80 4.81 -8.98
CA VAL A 40 2.25 6.06 -9.64
C VAL A 40 3.33 6.81 -8.85
N ASP A 41 3.96 6.18 -7.87
CA ASP A 41 5.01 6.79 -7.03
C ASP A 41 4.58 8.13 -6.37
N CYS A 42 3.34 8.20 -5.86
CA CYS A 42 2.81 9.42 -5.24
C CYS A 42 3.16 9.61 -3.75
N GLU A 43 3.75 8.60 -3.11
CA GLU A 43 4.24 8.60 -1.71
C GLU A 43 3.20 8.83 -0.60
N VAL A 44 1.93 9.09 -0.92
CA VAL A 44 0.86 9.36 0.07
C VAL A 44 0.70 8.24 1.11
N CYS A 45 0.85 6.98 0.69
CA CYS A 45 0.73 5.82 1.57
C CYS A 45 1.88 5.63 2.59
N VAL A 46 3.00 6.35 2.45
CA VAL A 46 4.19 6.16 3.31
C VAL A 46 4.02 6.87 4.66
N GLU A 47 3.15 7.88 4.72
CA GLU A 47 2.87 8.66 5.93
C GLU A 47 1.60 8.18 6.67
N ALA A 48 0.97 7.11 6.19
CA ALA A 48 -0.29 6.56 6.70
C ALA A 48 -0.13 5.57 7.86
#